data_AF-A0AAE4SU97-F1
#
_entry.id   AF-A0AAE4SU97-F1
#
_cell.length_a   1.000
_cell.length_b   1.000
_cell.length_c   1.000
_cell.angle_alpha   90.00
_cell.angle_beta   90.00
_cell.angle_gamma   90.00
#
_symmetry.space_group_name_H-M   'P 1'
#
loop_
_entity.id
_entity.type
_entity.pdbx_description
1 polymer ?
#
loop_
_entity_poly.entity_id
_entity_poly.type
_entity_poly.pdbx_seq_one_letter_code
_entity_poly.pdbx_strand_id
1 'polypeptide(L)'
;MPNNQKRGEEALSKLERELKSRERKQKARPLGVVAASLVVILALVGGIYFLSTREGDDENVQAEESSAAETSQEAPQAEPIADKRAKALPDTVTCTYEDNGQDANGAKKPAGKDISTKGIVTVSFETNQGTIEMEMDRAKAPCTTNAISELAKSGYYDDTVCHRMASSGINVLQCGDPTGSGSGGPGFSFADEYPTDEVDEKDAQNPVIYPRGSVAMANSGPDTNGSQFFLNYDDSELAPSYTYFATITEKGMETMDKIAKNGVEGGQPDGKPAKEVKIKKATVKA
;
A
#
# COMPACT_ATOMS: atom_id res chain seq x y z
N MET A 1 -40.87 12.66 22.93
CA MET A 1 -40.12 11.83 21.95
C MET A 1 -39.75 12.74 20.78
N PRO A 2 -38.47 13.09 20.59
CA PRO A 2 -38.08 13.97 19.50
C PRO A 2 -38.23 13.24 18.16
N ASN A 3 -38.92 13.89 17.21
CA ASN A 3 -39.29 13.34 15.91
C ASN A 3 -38.03 13.10 15.04
N ASN A 4 -37.83 11.87 14.56
CA ASN A 4 -36.70 11.47 13.71
C ASN A 4 -36.57 12.34 12.44
N GLN A 5 -37.66 12.95 11.96
CA GLN A 5 -37.62 13.90 10.85
C GLN A 5 -36.81 15.16 11.16
N LYS A 6 -36.91 15.71 12.38
CA LYS A 6 -36.19 16.94 12.76
C LYS A 6 -34.67 16.73 12.77
N ARG A 7 -34.21 15.54 13.15
CA ARG A 7 -32.78 15.19 13.12
C ARG A 7 -32.23 15.10 11.69
N GLY A 8 -33.06 14.65 10.74
CA GLY A 8 -32.71 14.61 9.32
C GLY A 8 -32.59 16.00 8.71
N GLU A 9 -33.54 16.88 9.01
CA GLU A 9 -33.50 18.28 8.54
C GLU A 9 -32.31 19.07 9.11
N GLU A 10 -31.99 18.86 10.40
CA GLU A 10 -30.81 19.47 11.01
C GLU A 10 -29.50 18.97 10.36
N ALA A 11 -29.39 17.66 10.07
CA ALA A 11 -28.24 17.08 9.40
C ALA A 11 -28.06 17.63 7.97
N LEU A 12 -29.15 17.77 7.22
CA LEU A 12 -29.14 18.37 5.88
C LEU A 12 -28.74 19.84 5.91
N SER A 13 -29.29 20.62 6.84
CA SER A 13 -28.94 22.04 6.99
C SER A 13 -27.47 22.26 7.35
N LYS A 14 -26.89 21.33 8.13
CA LYS A 14 -25.47 21.33 8.48
C LYS A 14 -24.61 20.99 7.28
N LEU A 15 -25.00 19.99 6.50
CA LEU A 15 -24.33 19.59 5.26
C LEU A 15 -24.31 20.73 4.23
N GLU A 16 -25.44 21.42 4.04
CA GLU A 16 -25.52 22.57 3.13
C GLU A 16 -24.64 23.74 3.56
N ARG A 17 -24.56 24.01 4.87
CA ARG A 17 -23.65 25.03 5.42
C ARG A 17 -22.19 24.65 5.19
N GLU A 18 -21.83 23.38 5.36
CA GLU A 18 -20.48 22.89 5.10
C GLU A 18 -20.13 23.02 3.61
N LEU A 19 -21.01 22.63 2.69
CA LEU A 19 -20.81 22.77 1.25
C LEU A 19 -20.64 24.24 0.81
N LYS A 20 -21.50 25.15 1.30
CA LYS A 20 -21.35 26.59 1.04
C LYS A 20 -20.05 27.17 1.60
N SER A 21 -19.57 26.66 2.73
CA SER A 21 -18.29 27.09 3.31
C SER A 21 -17.09 26.61 2.47
N ARG A 22 -17.18 25.41 1.88
CA ARG A 22 -16.15 24.85 0.99
C ARG A 22 -16.12 25.58 -0.35
N GLU A 23 -17.28 25.91 -0.95
CA GLU A 23 -17.36 26.74 -2.15
C GLU A 23 -16.74 28.12 -1.94
N ARG A 24 -16.99 28.76 -0.79
CA ARG A 24 -16.35 30.04 -0.43
C ARG A 24 -14.84 29.90 -0.29
N LYS A 25 -14.36 28.82 0.33
CA LYS A 25 -12.91 28.52 0.42
C LYS A 25 -12.28 28.27 -0.94
N GLN A 26 -12.97 27.62 -1.88
CA GLN A 26 -12.50 27.45 -3.26
C GLN A 26 -12.48 28.77 -4.03
N LYS A 27 -13.54 29.60 -3.93
CA LYS A 27 -13.62 30.93 -4.58
C LYS A 27 -12.68 31.97 -3.95
N ALA A 28 -12.22 31.76 -2.73
CA ALA A 28 -11.26 32.64 -2.04
C ALA A 28 -9.79 32.22 -2.24
N ARG A 29 -9.49 31.17 -3.01
CA ARG A 29 -8.10 30.90 -3.44
C ARG A 29 -7.71 31.99 -4.46
N PRO A 30 -6.55 32.65 -4.31
CA PRO A 30 -6.15 33.69 -5.25
C PRO A 30 -6.00 33.07 -6.64
N LEU A 31 -6.66 33.69 -7.62
CA LEU A 31 -6.70 33.32 -9.05
C LEU A 31 -5.33 33.54 -9.76
N GLY A 32 -4.21 33.30 -9.08
CA GLY A 32 -2.86 33.63 -9.56
C GLY A 32 -2.26 32.61 -10.54
N VAL A 33 -2.80 31.40 -10.63
CA VAL A 33 -2.18 30.30 -11.41
C VAL A 33 -2.85 30.04 -12.76
N VAL A 34 -4.07 30.55 -12.99
CA VAL A 34 -4.81 30.33 -14.26
C VAL A 34 -4.67 31.52 -15.24
N ALA A 35 -4.27 32.71 -14.76
CA ALA A 35 -4.06 33.87 -15.62
C ALA A 35 -2.67 33.89 -16.31
N ALA A 36 -1.67 33.21 -15.74
CA ALA A 36 -0.31 33.19 -16.29
C ALA A 36 -0.18 32.32 -17.56
N SER A 37 -0.96 31.24 -17.67
CA SER A 37 -0.88 30.31 -18.80
C SER A 37 -1.55 30.84 -20.08
N LEU A 38 -2.62 31.63 -19.96
CA LEU A 38 -3.29 32.22 -21.15
C LEU A 38 -2.48 33.36 -21.78
N VAL A 39 -1.74 34.15 -20.99
CA VAL A 39 -0.89 35.23 -21.51
C VAL A 39 0.32 34.66 -22.26
N VAL A 40 0.90 33.56 -21.77
CA VAL A 40 2.03 32.88 -22.44
C VAL A 40 1.59 32.23 -23.76
N ILE A 41 0.41 31.59 -23.80
CA ILE A 41 -0.11 30.97 -25.03
C ILE A 41 -0.46 32.04 -26.08
N LEU A 42 -1.08 33.15 -25.69
CA LEU A 42 -1.39 34.25 -26.61
C LEU A 42 -0.12 34.97 -27.12
N ALA A 43 0.92 35.09 -26.30
CA ALA A 43 2.21 35.64 -26.72
C ALA A 43 2.95 34.72 -27.72
N LEU A 44 2.86 33.39 -27.52
CA LEU A 44 3.46 32.41 -28.44
C LEU A 44 2.72 32.36 -29.79
N VAL A 45 1.38 32.32 -29.77
CA VAL A 45 0.58 32.30 -31.02
C VAL A 45 0.68 33.64 -31.76
N GLY A 46 0.66 34.77 -31.04
CA GLY A 46 0.85 36.10 -31.62
C GLY A 46 2.26 36.32 -32.18
N GLY A 47 3.29 35.81 -31.50
CA GLY A 47 4.69 35.89 -31.92
C GLY A 47 4.97 35.08 -33.20
N ILE A 48 4.41 33.86 -33.29
CA ILE A 48 4.54 33.02 -34.49
C ILE A 48 3.79 33.63 -35.68
N TYR A 49 2.60 34.19 -35.48
CA TYR A 49 1.86 34.86 -36.54
C TYR A 49 2.55 36.14 -37.04
N PHE A 50 3.11 36.95 -36.13
CA PHE A 50 3.87 38.16 -36.47
C PHE A 50 5.19 37.84 -37.20
N LEU A 51 5.85 36.73 -36.85
CA LEU A 51 7.06 36.26 -37.54
C LEU A 51 6.74 35.65 -38.91
N SER A 52 5.57 35.03 -39.12
CA SER A 52 5.21 34.43 -40.41
C SER A 52 4.66 35.41 -41.45
N THR A 53 4.24 36.62 -41.05
CA THR A 53 3.59 37.60 -41.95
C THR A 53 4.52 38.73 -42.41
N ARG A 54 5.80 38.68 -42.05
CA ARG A 54 6.79 39.70 -42.40
C ARG A 54 7.89 39.09 -43.27
N GLU A 55 7.59 38.99 -44.55
CA GLU A 55 8.51 38.56 -45.61
C GLU A 55 9.38 39.75 -46.07
N GLY A 56 10.70 39.53 -46.22
CA GLY A 56 11.63 40.40 -46.96
C GLY A 56 12.82 40.95 -46.14
N ASP A 57 13.95 40.25 -46.12
CA ASP A 57 15.13 40.51 -46.98
C ASP A 57 16.32 39.64 -46.54
N ASP A 58 17.05 39.13 -47.54
CA ASP A 58 18.25 38.30 -47.44
C ASP A 58 19.36 38.97 -46.63
N GLU A 59 19.86 38.33 -45.56
CA GLU A 59 21.27 38.43 -45.18
C GLU A 59 21.72 37.22 -44.35
N ASN A 60 22.76 36.57 -44.84
CA ASN A 60 23.42 35.37 -44.31
C ASN A 60 24.15 35.69 -43.00
N VAL A 61 23.77 35.05 -41.88
CA VAL A 61 24.57 35.03 -40.65
C VAL A 61 24.55 33.63 -40.04
N GLN A 62 25.76 33.12 -39.80
CA GLN A 62 26.09 31.79 -39.29
C GLN A 62 25.25 31.36 -38.08
N ALA A 63 24.71 30.13 -38.16
CA ALA A 63 24.23 29.40 -37.00
C ALA A 63 25.44 28.97 -36.16
N GLU A 64 25.71 29.69 -35.07
CA GLU A 64 26.50 29.15 -33.97
C GLU A 64 25.65 28.09 -33.26
N GLU A 65 26.15 26.86 -33.26
CA GLU A 65 25.65 25.75 -32.45
C GLU A 65 25.72 26.15 -30.96
N SER A 66 24.60 26.60 -30.41
CA SER A 66 24.41 26.61 -28.96
C SER A 66 23.74 25.29 -28.58
N SER A 67 24.59 24.31 -28.27
CA SER A 67 24.22 23.06 -27.61
C SER A 67 23.54 23.39 -26.28
N ALA A 68 22.21 23.44 -26.30
CA ALA A 68 21.41 23.37 -25.09
C ALA A 68 21.53 21.93 -24.58
N ALA A 69 22.44 21.71 -23.64
CA ALA A 69 22.50 20.48 -22.87
C ALA A 69 21.13 20.27 -22.21
N GLU A 70 20.39 19.27 -22.69
CA GLU A 70 19.25 18.71 -21.99
C GLU A 70 19.77 18.10 -20.69
N THR A 71 19.73 18.88 -19.61
CA THR A 71 19.78 18.30 -18.26
C THR A 71 18.44 17.60 -18.05
N SER A 72 18.36 16.34 -18.49
CA SER A 72 17.35 15.39 -18.02
C SER A 72 17.59 15.21 -16.52
N GLN A 73 16.79 15.89 -15.70
CA GLN A 73 16.68 15.53 -14.28
C GLN A 73 15.96 14.19 -14.22
N GLU A 74 16.73 13.12 -14.11
CA GLU A 74 16.24 11.79 -13.76
C GLU A 74 15.45 11.92 -12.45
N ALA A 75 14.15 11.64 -12.50
CA ALA A 75 13.33 11.61 -11.31
C ALA A 75 13.93 10.56 -10.36
N PRO A 76 14.11 10.88 -9.05
CA PRO A 76 14.64 9.90 -8.11
C PRO A 76 13.73 8.67 -8.11
N GLN A 77 14.27 7.54 -8.57
CA GLN A 77 13.59 6.25 -8.58
C GLN A 77 13.63 5.67 -7.16
N ALA A 78 12.50 5.12 -6.69
CA ALA A 78 12.41 4.49 -5.38
C ALA A 78 13.41 3.33 -5.26
N GLU A 79 14.10 3.22 -4.13
CA GLU A 79 15.02 2.12 -3.86
C GLU A 79 14.28 0.92 -3.24
N PRO A 80 14.71 -0.33 -3.50
CA PRO A 80 14.17 -1.50 -2.85
C PRO A 80 14.46 -1.51 -1.35
N ILE A 81 13.46 -1.93 -0.57
CA ILE A 81 13.62 -2.18 0.86
C ILE A 81 14.73 -3.20 1.05
N ALA A 82 15.65 -2.91 1.97
CA ALA A 82 16.72 -3.83 2.27
C ALA A 82 16.19 -5.18 2.81
N ASP A 83 16.87 -6.26 2.50
CA ASP A 83 16.48 -7.58 2.99
C ASP A 83 16.77 -7.80 4.49
N LYS A 84 17.28 -6.80 5.19
CA LYS A 84 17.62 -6.89 6.62
C LYS A 84 17.54 -5.53 7.29
N ARG A 85 17.26 -5.57 8.58
CA ARG A 85 17.37 -4.41 9.48
C ARG A 85 18.77 -3.81 9.49
N ALA A 86 18.85 -2.50 9.57
CA ALA A 86 20.10 -1.78 9.81
C ALA A 86 20.60 -2.04 11.23
N LYS A 87 19.69 -2.13 12.20
CA LYS A 87 20.01 -2.43 13.59
C LYS A 87 19.44 -3.79 13.98
N ALA A 88 20.33 -4.71 14.37
CA ALA A 88 19.93 -6.01 14.90
C ALA A 88 19.12 -5.85 16.20
N LEU A 89 18.06 -6.63 16.32
CA LEU A 89 17.24 -6.74 17.52
C LEU A 89 17.99 -7.53 18.62
N PRO A 90 17.62 -7.35 19.90
CA PRO A 90 18.07 -8.26 20.97
C PRO A 90 17.59 -9.69 20.71
N ASP A 91 18.16 -10.68 21.40
CA ASP A 91 17.81 -12.11 21.22
C ASP A 91 16.32 -12.43 21.42
N THR A 92 15.65 -11.66 22.27
CA THR A 92 14.21 -11.73 22.52
C THR A 92 13.62 -10.34 22.67
N VAL A 93 12.36 -10.18 22.27
CA VAL A 93 11.57 -8.95 22.43
C VAL A 93 10.29 -9.19 23.23
N THR A 94 9.66 -8.10 23.68
CA THR A 94 8.29 -8.12 24.21
C THR A 94 7.36 -7.49 23.19
N CYS A 95 6.35 -8.24 22.77
CA CYS A 95 5.30 -7.83 21.86
C CYS A 95 4.04 -7.47 22.63
N THR A 96 3.43 -6.33 22.29
CA THR A 96 2.17 -5.89 22.88
C THR A 96 1.05 -6.07 21.86
N TYR A 97 -0.01 -6.78 22.26
CA TYR A 97 -1.21 -7.00 21.45
C TYR A 97 -2.41 -6.35 22.16
N GLU A 98 -2.86 -5.20 21.67
CA GLU A 98 -3.89 -4.37 22.29
C GLU A 98 -5.28 -4.77 21.79
N ASP A 99 -6.28 -4.86 22.68
CA ASP A 99 -7.64 -5.15 22.23
C ASP A 99 -8.21 -3.98 21.42
N ASN A 100 -8.78 -4.27 20.25
CA ASN A 100 -9.42 -3.26 19.41
C ASN A 100 -10.91 -3.55 19.14
N GLY A 101 -11.43 -4.69 19.63
CA GLY A 101 -12.84 -5.06 19.52
C GLY A 101 -13.31 -5.51 18.14
N GLN A 102 -12.41 -5.62 17.16
CA GLN A 102 -12.69 -6.04 15.79
C GLN A 102 -12.39 -7.54 15.58
N ASP A 103 -12.98 -8.42 16.39
CA ASP A 103 -12.79 -9.87 16.22
C ASP A 103 -13.79 -10.43 15.21
N ALA A 104 -13.26 -10.92 14.09
CA ALA A 104 -14.05 -11.50 13.01
C ALA A 104 -14.16 -13.05 13.07
N ASN A 105 -13.33 -13.75 13.84
CA ASN A 105 -13.27 -15.21 13.79
C ASN A 105 -12.78 -15.87 15.10
N GLY A 106 -13.05 -15.27 16.26
CA GLY A 106 -12.74 -15.87 17.56
C GLY A 106 -11.24 -16.00 17.83
N ALA A 107 -10.45 -15.04 17.35
CA ALA A 107 -8.99 -15.09 17.49
C ALA A 107 -8.57 -15.10 18.97
N LYS A 108 -7.55 -15.90 19.28
CA LYS A 108 -6.90 -15.87 20.58
C LYS A 108 -5.73 -14.91 20.50
N LYS A 109 -5.70 -13.94 21.43
CA LYS A 109 -4.57 -13.05 21.59
C LYS A 109 -3.29 -13.85 21.91
N PRO A 110 -2.21 -13.69 21.15
CA PRO A 110 -0.96 -14.41 21.40
C PRO A 110 -0.24 -13.92 22.66
N ALA A 111 0.58 -14.79 23.24
CA ALA A 111 1.52 -14.38 24.29
C ALA A 111 2.63 -13.52 23.66
N GLY A 112 3.05 -12.48 24.38
CA GLY A 112 4.00 -11.49 23.86
C GLY A 112 5.33 -11.39 24.61
N LYS A 113 5.59 -12.22 25.63
CA LYS A 113 6.86 -12.18 26.37
C LYS A 113 7.89 -13.11 25.76
N ASP A 114 9.16 -12.70 25.82
CA ASP A 114 10.33 -13.50 25.44
C ASP A 114 10.25 -14.08 24.01
N ILE A 115 9.71 -13.28 23.08
CA ILE A 115 9.56 -13.68 21.67
C ILE A 115 10.93 -13.64 21.01
N SER A 116 11.37 -14.79 20.48
CA SER A 116 12.67 -14.89 19.81
C SER A 116 12.73 -14.04 18.54
N THR A 117 13.87 -13.40 18.32
CA THR A 117 14.18 -12.63 17.10
C THR A 117 15.01 -13.43 16.10
N LYS A 118 15.21 -14.73 16.35
CA LYS A 118 16.07 -15.59 15.55
C LYS A 118 15.28 -16.68 14.84
N GLY A 119 15.68 -16.94 13.61
CA GLY A 119 15.18 -18.04 12.78
C GLY A 119 14.01 -17.64 11.90
N ILE A 120 13.72 -18.54 10.97
CA ILE A 120 12.64 -18.42 10.00
C ILE A 120 11.48 -19.32 10.44
N VAL A 121 10.26 -18.82 10.28
CA VAL A 121 9.04 -19.62 10.44
C VAL A 121 8.34 -19.73 9.09
N THR A 122 8.11 -20.95 8.62
CA THR A 122 7.42 -21.18 7.35
C THR A 122 5.93 -21.32 7.59
N VAL A 123 5.13 -20.57 6.82
CA VAL A 123 3.67 -20.71 6.77
C VAL A 123 3.25 -21.13 5.36
N SER A 124 2.45 -22.19 5.28
CA SER A 124 1.87 -22.65 4.02
C SER A 124 0.36 -22.42 4.03
N PHE A 125 -0.13 -21.61 3.09
CA PHE A 125 -1.55 -21.43 2.80
C PHE A 125 -1.96 -22.33 1.65
N GLU A 126 -2.71 -23.39 1.94
CA GLU A 126 -3.31 -24.25 0.93
C GLU A 126 -4.54 -23.55 0.35
N THR A 127 -4.44 -23.05 -0.89
CA THR A 127 -5.55 -22.36 -1.55
C THR A 127 -6.26 -23.23 -2.59
N ASN A 128 -7.42 -22.79 -3.07
CA ASN A 128 -8.07 -23.38 -4.25
C ASN A 128 -7.32 -23.13 -5.57
N GLN A 129 -6.31 -22.26 -5.60
CA GLN A 129 -5.46 -21.99 -6.79
C GLN A 129 -4.08 -22.67 -6.72
N GLY A 130 -3.74 -23.28 -5.59
CA GLY A 130 -2.41 -23.86 -5.31
C GLY A 130 -1.93 -23.49 -3.90
N THR A 131 -0.81 -24.06 -3.46
CA THR A 131 -0.20 -23.68 -2.18
C THR A 131 0.63 -22.42 -2.35
N ILE A 132 0.44 -21.45 -1.44
CA ILE A 132 1.31 -20.29 -1.28
C ILE A 132 2.09 -20.51 0.01
N GLU A 133 3.39 -20.74 -0.10
CA GLU A 133 4.28 -20.94 1.05
C GLU A 133 5.20 -19.72 1.18
N MET A 134 5.30 -19.19 2.40
CA MET A 134 6.11 -18.02 2.73
C MET A 134 6.98 -18.28 3.96
N GLU A 135 8.13 -17.63 4.00
CA GLU A 135 9.14 -17.68 5.04
C GLU A 135 9.13 -16.36 5.81
N MET A 136 8.66 -16.41 7.05
CA MET A 136 8.60 -15.25 7.95
C MET A 136 9.91 -15.12 8.72
N ASP A 137 10.53 -13.94 8.68
CA ASP A 137 11.82 -13.69 9.32
C ASP A 137 11.65 -12.96 10.65
N ARG A 138 11.93 -13.67 11.75
CA ARG A 138 11.88 -13.09 13.11
C ARG A 138 12.92 -12.00 13.32
N ALA A 139 13.98 -11.96 12.51
CA ALA A 139 14.98 -10.91 12.62
C ALA A 139 14.47 -9.59 12.04
N LYS A 140 13.46 -9.61 11.15
CA LYS A 140 12.78 -8.42 10.60
C LYS A 140 11.63 -7.97 11.50
N ALA A 141 10.73 -8.89 11.81
CA ALA A 141 9.43 -8.59 12.39
C ALA A 141 8.97 -9.72 13.35
N PRO A 142 9.59 -9.86 14.54
CA PRO A 142 9.30 -10.93 15.48
C PRO A 142 7.86 -10.92 16.01
N CYS A 143 7.27 -9.76 16.26
CA CYS A 143 5.91 -9.65 16.81
C CYS A 143 4.85 -10.01 15.77
N THR A 144 5.06 -9.60 14.52
CA THR A 144 4.26 -9.97 13.36
C THR A 144 4.37 -11.47 13.11
N THR A 145 5.60 -12.00 13.04
CA THR A 145 5.85 -13.44 12.84
C THR A 145 5.15 -14.28 13.91
N ASN A 146 5.20 -13.85 15.18
CA ASN A 146 4.50 -14.51 16.28
C ASN A 146 2.97 -14.45 16.12
N ALA A 147 2.41 -13.28 15.82
CA ALA A 147 0.97 -13.11 15.64
C ALA A 147 0.43 -13.96 14.49
N ILE A 148 1.03 -13.87 13.31
CA ILE A 148 0.61 -14.64 12.12
C ILE A 148 0.75 -16.14 12.35
N SER A 149 1.82 -16.58 13.03
CA SER A 149 2.01 -17.99 13.39
C SER A 149 0.90 -18.51 14.30
N GLU A 150 0.54 -17.77 15.35
CA GLU A 150 -0.49 -18.19 16.30
C GLU A 150 -1.88 -18.17 15.66
N LEU A 151 -2.19 -17.16 14.85
CA LEU A 151 -3.44 -17.11 14.07
C LEU A 151 -3.55 -18.29 13.08
N ALA A 152 -2.47 -18.61 12.36
CA ALA A 152 -2.44 -19.76 11.46
C ALA A 152 -2.60 -21.09 12.22
N LYS A 153 -1.90 -21.28 13.35
CA LYS A 153 -2.04 -22.50 14.18
C LYS A 153 -3.45 -22.66 14.76
N SER A 154 -4.15 -21.57 15.03
CA SER A 154 -5.52 -21.60 15.56
C SER A 154 -6.58 -21.81 14.48
N GLY A 155 -6.20 -21.92 13.20
CA GLY A 155 -7.13 -22.03 12.08
C GLY A 155 -7.84 -20.73 11.73
N TYR A 156 -7.33 -19.56 12.17
CA TYR A 156 -7.99 -18.26 11.95
C TYR A 156 -8.14 -17.92 10.45
N TYR A 157 -7.19 -18.38 9.64
CA TYR A 157 -7.16 -18.16 8.18
C TYR A 157 -7.87 -19.25 7.38
N ASP A 158 -8.38 -20.30 8.02
CA ASP A 158 -9.06 -21.39 7.33
C ASP A 158 -10.40 -20.90 6.77
N ASP A 159 -10.73 -21.36 5.56
CA ASP A 159 -11.89 -20.96 4.76
C ASP A 159 -12.05 -19.45 4.52
N THR A 160 -10.96 -18.68 4.59
CA THR A 160 -10.94 -17.23 4.30
C THR A 160 -10.60 -16.93 2.84
N VAL A 161 -11.02 -15.77 2.33
CA VAL A 161 -10.73 -15.34 0.96
C VAL A 161 -9.71 -14.21 0.92
N CYS A 162 -8.90 -14.18 -0.13
CA CYS A 162 -8.18 -12.97 -0.51
C CYS A 162 -9.17 -12.02 -1.18
N HIS A 163 -9.53 -10.95 -0.47
CA HIS A 163 -10.65 -10.10 -0.81
C HIS A 163 -10.28 -8.99 -1.80
N ARG A 164 -8.98 -8.72 -2.00
CA ARG A 164 -8.51 -7.65 -2.87
C ARG A 164 -7.27 -8.06 -3.66
N MET A 165 -7.21 -7.62 -4.91
CA MET A 165 -6.05 -7.67 -5.79
C MET A 165 -5.98 -6.34 -6.54
N ALA A 166 -4.78 -5.76 -6.61
CA ALA A 166 -4.50 -4.55 -7.36
C ALA A 166 -3.43 -4.84 -8.42
N SER A 167 -3.56 -4.24 -9.61
CA SER A 167 -2.68 -4.42 -10.77
C SER A 167 -2.26 -3.11 -11.44
N SER A 168 -2.44 -1.99 -10.75
CA SER A 168 -2.04 -0.67 -11.20
C SER A 168 -1.60 0.16 -10.00
N GLY A 169 -0.44 0.80 -10.11
CA GLY A 169 0.20 1.52 -9.00
C GLY A 169 0.91 0.57 -8.02
N ILE A 170 0.20 -0.47 -7.55
CA ILE A 170 0.76 -1.55 -6.72
C ILE A 170 0.33 -2.92 -7.26
N ASN A 171 1.15 -3.93 -7.01
CA ASN A 171 1.02 -5.28 -7.58
C ASN A 171 0.84 -6.31 -6.46
N VAL A 172 -0.31 -6.23 -5.78
CA VAL A 172 -0.54 -6.98 -4.53
C VAL A 172 -1.80 -7.82 -4.57
N LEU A 173 -1.77 -8.96 -3.87
CA LEU A 173 -2.92 -9.75 -3.46
C LEU A 173 -3.08 -9.63 -1.95
N GLN A 174 -4.22 -9.16 -1.46
CA GLN A 174 -4.48 -8.93 -0.03
C GLN A 174 -5.43 -10.00 0.54
N CYS A 175 -5.02 -10.58 1.66
CA CYS A 175 -5.69 -11.70 2.33
C CYS A 175 -5.75 -11.46 3.85
N GLY A 176 -6.28 -12.43 4.60
CA GLY A 176 -6.23 -12.43 6.06
C GLY A 176 -7.38 -11.72 6.79
N ASP A 177 -8.46 -11.38 6.06
CA ASP A 177 -9.73 -10.94 6.63
C ASP A 177 -10.75 -12.08 6.57
N PRO A 178 -11.16 -12.68 7.71
CA PRO A 178 -12.15 -13.75 7.73
C PRO A 178 -13.55 -13.33 7.23
N THR A 179 -13.89 -12.05 7.28
CA THR A 179 -15.16 -11.54 6.75
C THR A 179 -15.14 -11.42 5.23
N GLY A 180 -13.95 -11.37 4.61
CA GLY A 180 -13.77 -11.07 3.19
C GLY A 180 -14.18 -9.66 2.76
N SER A 181 -14.38 -8.74 3.71
CA SER A 181 -14.85 -7.37 3.45
C SER A 181 -13.72 -6.35 3.27
N GLY A 182 -12.52 -6.68 3.77
CA GLY A 182 -11.37 -5.78 3.92
C GLY A 182 -11.36 -5.02 5.25
N SER A 183 -12.39 -5.14 6.08
CA SER A 183 -12.52 -4.39 7.35
C SER A 183 -12.48 -5.27 8.61
N GLY A 184 -12.37 -6.59 8.47
CA GLY A 184 -12.26 -7.49 9.62
C GLY A 184 -10.84 -7.60 10.18
N GLY A 185 -10.73 -8.18 11.37
CA GLY A 185 -9.46 -8.36 12.08
C GLY A 185 -9.53 -9.40 13.20
N PRO A 186 -8.44 -9.57 13.97
CA PRO A 186 -8.33 -10.60 15.00
C PRO A 186 -8.76 -10.11 16.39
N GLY A 187 -9.46 -8.98 16.50
CA GLY A 187 -9.84 -8.40 17.79
C GLY A 187 -8.72 -7.72 18.57
N PHE A 188 -7.50 -7.72 18.02
CA PHE A 188 -6.36 -6.99 18.56
C PHE A 188 -5.55 -6.29 17.47
N SER A 189 -4.78 -5.29 17.86
CA SER A 189 -3.77 -4.62 17.05
C SER A 189 -2.38 -4.67 17.69
N PHE A 190 -1.35 -4.46 16.89
CA PHE A 190 0.03 -4.35 17.36
C PHE A 190 0.86 -3.40 16.49
N ALA A 191 2.01 -2.98 17.04
CA ALA A 191 2.90 -1.99 16.45
C ALA A 191 3.43 -2.41 15.07
N ASP A 192 3.79 -1.42 14.26
CA ASP A 192 4.59 -1.65 13.06
C ASP A 192 6.02 -2.05 13.44
N GLU A 193 6.63 -2.91 12.61
CA GLU A 193 8.03 -3.32 12.73
C GLU A 193 8.77 -2.91 11.43
N TYR A 194 9.84 -3.61 11.09
CA TYR A 194 10.66 -3.29 9.92
C TYR A 194 9.83 -3.22 8.61
N PRO A 195 10.06 -2.22 7.72
CA PRO A 195 11.03 -1.12 7.84
C PRO A 195 10.51 0.09 8.61
N THR A 196 9.22 0.14 8.92
CA THR A 196 8.53 1.30 9.50
C THR A 196 9.22 1.84 10.76
N ASP A 197 9.74 0.94 11.60
CA ASP A 197 10.42 1.29 12.86
C ASP A 197 11.91 1.67 12.73
N GLU A 198 12.46 1.68 11.51
CA GLU A 198 13.83 2.12 11.20
C GLU A 198 13.87 3.31 10.23
N VAL A 199 12.71 3.77 9.73
CA VAL A 199 12.64 4.90 8.79
C VAL A 199 12.54 6.22 9.54
N ASP A 200 13.37 7.19 9.13
CA ASP A 200 13.30 8.56 9.61
C ASP A 200 11.93 9.18 9.26
N GLU A 201 11.36 9.98 10.16
CA GLU A 201 10.06 10.65 9.92
C GLU A 201 10.01 11.45 8.62
N LYS A 202 11.15 12.04 8.21
CA LYS A 202 11.29 12.82 6.97
C LYS A 202 11.15 11.96 5.70
N ASP A 203 11.42 10.67 5.82
CA ASP A 203 11.40 9.68 4.74
C ASP A 203 10.19 8.73 4.83
N ALA A 204 9.36 8.87 5.87
CA ALA A 204 8.20 7.99 6.11
C ALA A 204 7.14 8.01 4.99
N GLN A 205 7.17 9.03 4.12
CA GLN A 205 6.29 9.13 2.94
C GLN A 205 7.04 8.98 1.62
N ASN A 206 8.37 8.85 1.66
CA ASN A 206 9.16 8.63 0.45
C ASN A 206 8.95 7.18 0.01
N PRO A 207 8.55 6.95 -1.24
CA PRO A 207 8.29 5.60 -1.71
C PRO A 207 9.56 4.76 -1.71
N VAL A 208 9.38 3.48 -1.38
CA VAL A 208 10.36 2.40 -1.49
C VAL A 208 9.75 1.26 -2.31
N ILE A 209 10.58 0.43 -2.92
CA ILE A 209 10.11 -0.76 -3.62
C ILE A 209 10.00 -1.91 -2.61
N TYR A 210 8.79 -2.44 -2.44
CA TYR A 210 8.57 -3.76 -1.86
C TYR A 210 8.74 -4.78 -2.98
N PRO A 211 9.83 -5.57 -2.99
CA PRO A 211 10.14 -6.40 -4.13
C PRO A 211 9.09 -7.48 -4.37
N ARG A 212 9.00 -7.97 -5.60
CA ARG A 212 8.25 -9.17 -5.94
C ARG A 212 8.59 -10.31 -4.97
N GLY A 213 7.56 -10.95 -4.44
CA GLY A 213 7.68 -12.01 -3.45
C GLY A 213 7.77 -11.53 -2.01
N SER A 214 7.82 -10.22 -1.74
CA SER A 214 7.65 -9.73 -0.37
C SER A 214 6.21 -9.89 0.12
N VAL A 215 6.07 -10.02 1.43
CA VAL A 215 4.79 -10.04 2.16
C VAL A 215 4.86 -9.01 3.27
N ALA A 216 3.88 -8.12 3.30
CA ALA A 216 3.79 -7.09 4.32
C ALA A 216 2.40 -7.01 4.94
N MET A 217 2.33 -6.48 6.15
CA MET A 217 1.06 -6.30 6.87
C MET A 217 0.23 -5.20 6.23
N ALA A 218 -1.07 -5.44 6.09
CA ALA A 218 -2.02 -4.38 5.79
C ALA A 218 -2.44 -3.72 7.12
N ASN A 219 -2.55 -2.39 7.12
CA ASN A 219 -2.93 -1.62 8.31
C ASN A 219 -3.91 -0.47 7.94
N SER A 220 -4.48 0.16 8.96
CA SER A 220 -5.37 1.34 8.85
C SER A 220 -4.69 2.61 9.34
N GLY A 221 -3.36 2.66 9.26
CA GLY A 221 -2.51 3.69 9.85
C GLY A 221 -1.46 3.10 10.80
N PRO A 222 -0.58 3.95 11.36
CA PRO A 222 0.51 3.50 12.21
C PRO A 222 0.05 2.63 13.37
N ASP A 223 0.78 1.56 13.63
CA ASP A 223 0.60 0.64 14.76
C ASP A 223 -0.78 -0.03 14.84
N THR A 224 -1.41 -0.25 13.67
CA THR A 224 -2.72 -0.91 13.56
C THR A 224 -2.67 -2.26 12.86
N ASN A 225 -1.51 -2.95 12.90
CA ASN A 225 -1.41 -4.29 12.33
C ASN A 225 -2.38 -5.24 13.01
N GLY A 226 -3.09 -6.03 12.19
CA GLY A 226 -4.05 -7.04 12.64
C GLY A 226 -3.71 -8.39 12.05
N SER A 227 -4.65 -8.95 11.29
CA SER A 227 -4.49 -10.27 10.65
C SER A 227 -4.29 -10.19 9.14
N GLN A 228 -4.57 -9.03 8.54
CA GLN A 228 -4.53 -8.84 7.10
C GLN A 228 -3.09 -8.58 6.62
N PHE A 229 -2.74 -9.19 5.50
CA PHE A 229 -1.44 -9.03 4.86
C PHE A 229 -1.62 -8.98 3.35
N PHE A 230 -0.65 -8.41 2.66
CA PHE A 230 -0.61 -8.41 1.21
C PHE A 230 0.67 -9.06 0.70
N LEU A 231 0.51 -9.78 -0.41
CA LEU A 231 1.55 -10.54 -1.11
C LEU A 231 1.89 -9.82 -2.42
N ASN A 232 3.14 -9.40 -2.58
CA ASN A 232 3.59 -8.74 -3.79
C ASN A 232 3.85 -9.78 -4.88
N TYR A 233 3.01 -9.80 -5.92
CA TYR A 233 3.25 -10.65 -7.08
C TYR A 233 4.11 -9.95 -8.14
N ASP A 234 4.37 -8.66 -7.99
CA ASP A 234 5.39 -7.91 -8.72
C ASP A 234 5.94 -6.80 -7.79
N ASP A 235 6.98 -6.10 -8.21
CA ASP A 235 7.51 -4.95 -7.48
C ASP A 235 6.40 -3.91 -7.25
N SER A 236 6.31 -3.40 -6.02
CA SER A 236 5.32 -2.38 -5.67
C SER A 236 5.99 -1.19 -5.01
N GLU A 237 5.74 0.00 -5.55
CA GLU A 237 6.20 1.25 -4.97
C GLU A 237 5.20 1.72 -3.91
N LEU A 238 5.63 1.76 -2.65
CA LEU A 238 4.81 2.07 -1.48
C LEU A 238 5.62 2.88 -0.47
N ALA A 239 4.95 3.69 0.35
CA ALA A 239 5.60 4.24 1.53
C ALA A 239 6.09 3.10 2.46
N PRO A 240 7.21 3.27 3.19
CA PRO A 240 7.73 2.28 4.12
C PRO A 240 6.92 2.23 5.43
N SER A 241 5.59 2.20 5.31
CA SER A 241 4.63 2.21 6.42
C SER A 241 3.97 0.85 6.65
N TYR A 242 4.50 -0.22 6.03
CA TYR A 242 3.93 -1.56 6.10
C TYR A 242 5.01 -2.55 6.54
N THR A 243 4.76 -3.27 7.62
CA THR A 243 5.72 -4.22 8.18
C THR A 243 6.04 -5.33 7.17
N TYR A 244 7.26 -5.35 6.63
CA TYR A 244 7.79 -6.40 5.74
C TYR A 244 8.33 -7.55 6.59
N PHE A 245 7.57 -8.64 6.66
CA PHE A 245 7.84 -9.73 7.60
C PHE A 245 8.14 -11.08 6.94
N ALA A 246 7.82 -11.29 5.66
CA ALA A 246 8.01 -12.58 5.02
C ALA A 246 8.33 -12.49 3.53
N THR A 247 8.99 -13.53 3.02
CA THR A 247 9.24 -13.71 1.58
C THR A 247 8.53 -14.97 1.10
N ILE A 248 7.88 -14.90 -0.05
CA ILE A 248 7.21 -16.03 -0.70
C ILE A 248 8.28 -16.94 -1.30
N THR A 249 8.20 -18.24 -1.00
CA THR A 249 9.08 -19.25 -1.58
C THR A 249 8.92 -19.32 -3.11
N GLU A 250 9.91 -19.85 -3.82
CA GLU A 250 9.82 -20.06 -5.28
C GLU A 250 8.55 -20.85 -5.67
N LYS A 251 8.23 -21.90 -4.93
CA LYS A 251 7.02 -22.70 -5.12
C LYS A 251 5.75 -21.89 -4.88
N GLY A 252 5.74 -21.03 -3.86
CA GLY A 252 4.63 -20.10 -3.62
C GLY A 252 4.46 -19.11 -4.77
N MET A 253 5.57 -18.64 -5.34
CA MET A 253 5.56 -17.71 -6.46
C MET A 253 4.96 -18.31 -7.74
N GLU A 254 5.12 -19.62 -7.99
CA GLU A 254 4.43 -20.28 -9.10
C GLU A 254 2.90 -20.18 -8.98
N THR A 255 2.37 -20.28 -7.75
CA THR A 255 0.93 -20.10 -7.48
C THR A 255 0.54 -18.63 -7.63
N MET A 256 1.35 -17.71 -7.10
CA MET A 256 1.11 -16.26 -7.24
C MET A 256 1.07 -15.83 -8.70
N ASP A 257 1.96 -16.35 -9.55
CA ASP A 257 1.96 -16.06 -10.99
C ASP A 257 0.72 -16.55 -11.70
N LYS A 258 0.20 -17.72 -11.32
CA LYS A 258 -1.06 -18.24 -11.84
C LYS A 258 -2.24 -17.35 -11.44
N ILE A 259 -2.26 -16.87 -10.19
CA ILE A 259 -3.27 -15.94 -9.71
C ILE A 259 -3.17 -14.61 -10.47
N ALA A 260 -1.97 -14.03 -10.53
CA ALA A 260 -1.68 -12.76 -11.17
C ALA A 260 -2.10 -12.73 -12.65
N LYS A 261 -1.84 -13.81 -13.40
CA LYS A 261 -2.27 -13.97 -14.80
C LYS A 261 -3.78 -13.92 -15.02
N ASN A 262 -4.59 -14.26 -14.03
CA ASN A 262 -6.05 -14.12 -14.14
C ASN A 262 -6.48 -12.65 -13.95
N GLY A 263 -5.68 -11.84 -13.25
CA GLY A 263 -5.96 -10.44 -12.98
C GLY A 263 -7.09 -10.21 -11.99
N VAL A 264 -7.56 -8.98 -11.97
CA VAL A 264 -8.67 -8.49 -11.14
C VAL A 264 -10.00 -8.76 -11.86
N GLU A 265 -11.07 -9.00 -11.09
CA GLU A 265 -12.43 -9.18 -11.59
C GLU A 265 -12.82 -8.05 -12.56
N GLY A 266 -13.33 -8.42 -13.73
CA GLY A 266 -13.72 -7.46 -14.77
C GLY A 266 -12.56 -6.65 -15.37
N GLY A 267 -11.30 -7.07 -15.17
CA GLY A 267 -10.11 -6.37 -15.69
C GLY A 267 -9.87 -5.00 -15.08
N GLN A 268 -10.43 -4.75 -13.88
CA GLN A 268 -10.26 -3.49 -13.17
C GLN A 268 -8.82 -3.32 -12.63
N PRO A 269 -8.35 -2.10 -12.37
CA PRO A 269 -7.03 -1.89 -11.76
C PRO A 269 -6.96 -2.34 -10.29
N ASP A 270 -8.09 -2.42 -9.60
CA ASP A 270 -8.22 -2.79 -8.19
C ASP A 270 -9.61 -3.37 -7.94
N GLY A 271 -9.71 -4.39 -7.09
CA GLY A 271 -10.96 -5.06 -6.78
C GLY A 271 -10.72 -6.48 -6.30
N LYS A 272 -11.73 -7.35 -6.43
CA LYS A 272 -11.57 -8.78 -6.09
C LYS A 272 -10.71 -9.49 -7.14
N PRO A 273 -10.00 -10.57 -6.79
CA PRO A 273 -9.36 -11.43 -7.79
C PRO A 273 -10.37 -11.96 -8.82
N ALA A 274 -10.00 -12.03 -10.11
CA ALA A 274 -10.89 -12.52 -11.17
C ALA A 274 -11.32 -13.97 -10.99
N LYS A 275 -10.47 -14.77 -10.35
CA LYS A 275 -10.81 -16.09 -9.83
C LYS A 275 -10.63 -16.07 -8.32
N GLU A 276 -11.64 -16.52 -7.58
CA GLU A 276 -11.59 -16.58 -6.11
C GLU A 276 -10.30 -17.28 -5.66
N VAL A 277 -9.58 -16.64 -4.75
CA VAL A 277 -8.46 -17.22 -4.01
C VAL A 277 -8.95 -17.43 -2.58
N LYS A 278 -9.23 -18.68 -2.24
CA LYS A 278 -9.69 -19.10 -0.92
C LYS A 278 -8.61 -19.91 -0.24
N ILE A 279 -8.16 -19.46 0.93
CA ILE A 279 -7.30 -20.22 1.84
C ILE A 279 -8.18 -21.29 2.46
N LYS A 280 -7.97 -22.55 2.08
CA LYS A 280 -8.68 -23.69 2.66
C LYS A 280 -8.09 -24.04 4.01
N LYS A 281 -6.77 -23.93 4.13
CA LYS A 281 -6.04 -24.26 5.35
C LYS A 281 -4.73 -23.49 5.46
N ALA A 282 -4.43 -23.00 6.67
CA ALA A 282 -3.10 -22.50 7.02
C ALA A 282 -2.35 -23.53 7.88
N THR A 283 -1.06 -23.70 7.63
CA THR A 283 -0.18 -24.56 8.43
C THR A 283 1.14 -23.86 8.73
N VAL A 284 1.72 -24.16 9.89
CA VAL A 284 2.99 -23.56 10.35
C VAL A 284 4.01 -24.67 10.55
N LYS A 285 5.22 -24.45 10.03
CA LYS A 285 6.42 -25.25 10.29
C LYS A 285 7.49 -24.33 10.86
N ALA A 286 7.98 -24.67 12.05
CA ALA A 286 9.00 -23.91 12.78
C ALA A 286 10.19 -24.81 13.10
#